data_AF-A0A6P7GXX6-F1
#
_entry.id   AF-A0A6P7GXX6-F1
#
_cell.length_a   1.000
_cell.length_b   1.000
_cell.length_c   1.000
_cell.angle_alpha   90.00
_cell.angle_beta   90.00
_cell.angle_gamma   90.00
#
_symmetry.space_group_name_H-M   'P 1'
#
loop_
_entity.id
_entity.type
_entity.pdbx_description
1 polymer ?
#
loop_
_entity_poly.entity_id
_entity_poly.type
_entity_poly.pdbx_seq_one_letter_code
_entity_poly.pdbx_strand_id
1 'polypeptide(L)'
;MKTKRKLGMGCPRRRGRKGRYSFNRDVVPKIAKSMKRGASLRDTALTAVRIAKSVIKKLGGRKTVDLPRVLPLKSGGFLPLIPLFAGLSALGALAGGAAGVAKTVVDAKNAQKKLEEDMRHNKAMEHIGSGLYLRKKPRGGFGLYLKKNFQ
;
A
#
# COMPACT_ATOMS: atom_id res chain seq x y z
N MET A 1 47.44 -13.90 34.44
CA MET A 1 46.00 -13.57 34.51
C MET A 1 45.36 -13.83 33.15
N LYS A 2 44.41 -14.77 33.04
CA LYS A 2 43.72 -15.06 31.76
C LYS A 2 42.52 -14.12 31.61
N THR A 3 42.60 -13.14 30.70
CA THR A 3 41.48 -12.25 30.39
C THR A 3 40.51 -12.95 29.42
N LYS A 4 39.34 -13.38 29.92
CA LYS A 4 38.24 -13.83 29.07
C LYS A 4 37.72 -12.64 28.25
N ARG A 5 38.08 -12.58 26.96
CA ARG A 5 37.44 -11.67 26.00
C ARG A 5 36.00 -12.12 25.79
N LYS A 6 35.03 -11.37 26.32
CA LYS A 6 33.62 -11.54 25.95
C LYS A 6 33.43 -10.99 24.53
N LEU A 7 33.56 -11.87 23.54
CA LEU A 7 33.04 -11.61 22.20
C LEU A 7 31.54 -11.37 22.36
N GLY A 8 31.10 -10.14 22.08
CA GLY A 8 29.70 -9.74 22.17
C GLY A 8 28.85 -10.74 21.40
N MET A 9 27.92 -11.39 22.10
CA MET A 9 26.90 -12.21 21.47
C MET A 9 26.10 -11.26 20.57
N GLY A 10 26.28 -11.39 19.25
CA GLY A 10 25.50 -10.66 18.27
C GLY A 10 24.01 -10.78 18.58
N CYS A 11 23.24 -9.75 18.22
CA CYS A 11 21.80 -9.70 18.45
C CYS A 11 21.19 -11.06 18.12
N PRO A 12 20.49 -11.72 19.06
CA PRO A 12 19.89 -13.01 18.78
C PRO A 12 18.97 -12.83 17.57
N ARG A 13 19.32 -13.47 16.45
CA ARG A 13 18.41 -13.64 15.30
C ARG A 13 17.08 -14.03 15.91
N ARG A 14 16.06 -13.16 15.79
CA ARG A 14 14.73 -13.36 16.37
C ARG A 14 14.35 -14.81 16.14
N ARG A 15 14.40 -15.63 17.20
CA ARG A 15 13.95 -17.02 17.15
C ARG A 15 12.54 -16.93 16.58
N GLY A 16 12.35 -17.48 15.39
CA GLY A 16 11.10 -17.36 14.64
C GLY A 16 9.94 -17.63 15.58
N ARG A 17 8.91 -16.78 15.53
CA ARG A 17 7.70 -16.90 16.35
C ARG A 17 7.13 -18.31 16.18
N LYS A 18 7.51 -19.24 17.07
CA LYS A 18 6.97 -20.60 17.10
C LYS A 18 5.48 -20.45 17.36
N GLY A 19 4.66 -20.70 16.34
CA GLY A 19 3.19 -20.64 16.45
C GLY A 19 2.46 -19.61 15.58
N ARG A 20 3.13 -18.85 14.69
CA ARG A 20 2.43 -18.00 13.71
C ARG A 20 2.79 -18.38 12.28
N TYR A 21 1.78 -18.82 11.52
CA TYR A 21 1.89 -19.04 10.08
C TYR A 21 1.80 -17.71 9.35
N SER A 22 2.39 -17.59 8.17
CA SER A 22 2.32 -16.37 7.35
C SER A 22 1.69 -16.68 6.00
N PHE A 23 0.82 -15.79 5.52
CA PHE A 23 0.17 -15.97 4.22
C PHE A 23 1.18 -16.18 3.07
N ASN A 24 2.22 -15.33 3.01
CA ASN A 24 3.22 -15.39 1.94
C ASN A 24 4.11 -16.64 2.02
N ARG A 25 4.37 -17.15 3.22
CA ARG A 25 5.25 -18.31 3.41
C ARG A 25 4.51 -19.63 3.29
N ASP A 26 3.29 -19.71 3.81
CA ASP A 26 2.63 -21.00 4.05
C ASP A 26 1.42 -21.24 3.12
N VAL A 27 0.87 -20.18 2.53
CA VAL A 27 -0.32 -20.22 1.67
C VAL A 27 0.04 -20.00 0.21
N VAL A 28 0.73 -18.90 -0.11
CA VAL A 28 1.10 -18.54 -1.50
C VAL A 28 1.86 -19.65 -2.26
N PRO A 29 2.92 -20.29 -1.72
CA PRO A 29 3.63 -21.31 -2.49
C PRO A 29 2.80 -22.57 -2.76
N LYS A 30 1.81 -22.89 -1.92
CA LYS A 30 0.89 -24.01 -2.16
C LYS A 30 -0.08 -23.70 -3.29
N ILE A 31 -0.54 -22.45 -3.37
CA ILE A 31 -1.35 -21.96 -4.50
C ILE A 31 -0.51 -21.99 -5.78
N ALA A 32 0.70 -21.42 -5.76
CA ALA A 32 1.55 -21.36 -6.95
C ALA A 32 1.84 -22.75 -7.54
N LYS A 33 2.13 -23.74 -6.69
CA LYS A 33 2.36 -25.13 -7.11
C LYS A 33 1.13 -25.80 -7.75
N SER A 34 -0.07 -25.32 -7.45
CA SER A 34 -1.32 -25.91 -7.93
C SER A 34 -1.86 -25.28 -9.23
N MET A 35 -1.28 -24.17 -9.67
CA MET A 35 -1.72 -23.47 -10.88
C MET A 35 -1.19 -24.17 -12.13
N LYS A 36 -2.09 -24.52 -13.05
CA LYS A 36 -1.74 -25.10 -14.37
C LYS A 36 -1.40 -23.99 -15.38
N ARG A 37 -0.38 -24.21 -16.22
CA ARG A 37 -0.07 -23.30 -17.34
C ARG A 37 -1.18 -23.40 -18.40
N GLY A 38 -1.63 -22.26 -18.94
CA GLY A 38 -2.63 -22.19 -20.01
C GLY A 38 -4.09 -22.22 -19.55
N ALA A 39 -4.38 -22.23 -18.25
CA ALA A 39 -5.75 -22.15 -17.74
C ALA A 39 -6.31 -20.72 -17.78
N SER A 40 -7.64 -20.61 -17.90
CA SER A 40 -8.33 -19.31 -17.91
C SER A 40 -8.11 -18.55 -16.58
N LEU A 41 -8.11 -17.22 -16.65
CA LEU A 41 -7.96 -16.36 -15.46
C LEU A 41 -9.04 -16.62 -14.40
N ARG A 42 -10.26 -16.97 -14.81
CA ARG A 42 -11.37 -17.25 -13.90
C ARG A 42 -11.20 -18.57 -13.16
N ASP A 43 -10.80 -19.62 -13.86
CA ASP A 43 -10.60 -20.95 -13.26
C ASP A 43 -9.39 -20.97 -12.32
N THR A 44 -8.32 -20.26 -12.69
CA THR A 44 -7.14 -20.09 -11.84
C THR A 44 -7.46 -19.30 -10.57
N ALA A 45 -8.27 -18.25 -10.65
CA ALA A 45 -8.72 -17.52 -9.46
C ALA A 45 -9.58 -18.39 -8.52
N LEU A 46 -10.55 -19.13 -9.05
CA LEU A 46 -11.42 -20.00 -8.25
C LEU A 46 -10.65 -21.13 -7.57
N THR A 47 -9.72 -21.76 -8.28
CA THR A 47 -8.86 -22.81 -7.74
C THR A 47 -7.94 -22.26 -6.65
N ALA A 48 -7.32 -21.11 -6.88
CA ALA A 48 -6.49 -20.42 -5.89
C ALA A 48 -7.27 -20.13 -4.61
N VAL A 49 -8.50 -19.63 -4.71
CA VAL A 49 -9.35 -19.34 -3.54
C VAL A 49 -9.73 -20.62 -2.79
N ARG A 50 -10.09 -21.71 -3.48
CA ARG A 50 -10.39 -23.00 -2.84
C ARG A 50 -9.20 -23.53 -2.05
N ILE A 51 -8.01 -23.45 -2.64
CA ILE A 51 -6.76 -23.93 -2.03
C ILE A 51 -6.35 -23.04 -0.86
N ALA A 52 -6.46 -21.71 -1.00
CA ALA A 52 -6.22 -20.79 0.09
C ALA A 52 -7.12 -21.11 1.30
N LYS A 53 -8.42 -21.32 1.07
CA LYS A 53 -9.39 -21.68 2.11
C LYS A 53 -9.04 -23.00 2.79
N SER A 54 -8.67 -24.03 2.02
CA SER A 54 -8.33 -25.35 2.58
C SER A 54 -7.04 -25.30 3.41
N VAL A 55 -6.03 -24.57 2.96
CA VAL A 55 -4.78 -24.38 3.70
C VAL A 55 -5.04 -23.59 4.98
N ILE A 56 -5.76 -22.47 4.92
CA ILE A 56 -6.06 -21.65 6.10
C ILE A 56 -6.87 -22.45 7.13
N LYS A 57 -7.82 -23.29 6.70
CA LYS A 57 -8.57 -24.19 7.59
C LYS A 57 -7.64 -25.18 8.30
N LYS A 58 -6.70 -25.80 7.59
CA LYS A 58 -5.69 -26.70 8.17
C LYS A 58 -4.75 -26.01 9.17
N LEU A 59 -4.47 -24.73 8.96
CA LEU A 59 -3.58 -23.93 9.82
C LEU A 59 -4.27 -23.39 11.08
N GLY A 60 -5.53 -23.76 11.35
CA GLY A 60 -6.28 -23.30 12.53
C GLY A 60 -7.06 -22.00 12.32
N GLY A 61 -7.28 -21.61 11.06
CA GLY A 61 -8.12 -20.47 10.71
C GLY A 61 -7.39 -19.14 10.58
N ARG A 62 -8.17 -18.07 10.36
CA ARG A 62 -7.64 -16.73 10.00
C ARG A 62 -6.83 -16.06 11.12
N LYS A 63 -7.16 -16.34 12.39
CA LYS A 63 -6.49 -15.72 13.55
C LYS A 63 -5.05 -16.20 13.73
N THR A 64 -4.72 -17.36 13.17
CA THR A 64 -3.40 -18.01 13.28
C THR A 64 -2.44 -17.60 12.17
N VAL A 65 -2.97 -17.12 11.04
CA VAL A 65 -2.19 -16.71 9.87
C VAL A 65 -1.98 -15.20 9.89
N ASP A 66 -0.73 -14.77 9.94
CA ASP A 66 -0.33 -13.37 9.81
C ASP A 66 -0.54 -12.92 8.36
N LEU A 67 -1.45 -11.96 8.17
CA LEU A 67 -1.79 -11.40 6.88
C LEU A 67 -0.97 -10.14 6.64
N PRO A 68 -0.42 -9.93 5.43
CA PRO A 68 0.23 -8.68 5.10
C PRO A 68 -0.76 -7.53 5.28
N ARG A 69 -0.36 -6.49 6.02
CA ARG A 69 -1.18 -5.32 6.25
C ARG A 69 -1.35 -4.56 4.93
N VAL A 70 -2.52 -4.69 4.31
CA VAL A 70 -2.92 -3.80 3.22
C VAL A 70 -3.24 -2.45 3.85
N LEU A 71 -2.35 -1.48 3.69
CA LEU A 71 -2.62 -0.12 4.10
C LEU A 71 -3.77 0.38 3.20
N PRO A 72 -4.89 0.85 3.77
CA PRO A 72 -5.87 1.58 2.97
C PRO A 72 -5.14 2.81 2.43
N LEU A 73 -4.86 2.82 1.14
CA LEU A 73 -4.39 4.02 0.45
C LEU A 73 -5.51 5.04 0.66
N LYS A 74 -5.21 6.10 1.40
CA LYS A 74 -6.15 7.21 1.60
C LYS A 74 -6.52 7.73 0.21
N SER A 75 -7.77 7.59 -0.17
CA SER A 75 -8.38 8.16 -1.37
C SER A 75 -8.55 9.67 -1.19
N GLY A 76 -7.43 10.36 -1.00
CA GLY A 76 -7.38 11.77 -0.66
C GLY A 76 -5.94 12.19 -0.41
N GLY A 77 -5.40 12.96 -1.36
CA GLY A 77 -4.00 13.40 -1.41
C GLY A 77 -3.22 12.68 -2.50
N PHE A 78 -2.33 13.39 -3.19
CA PHE A 78 -1.54 13.04 -4.38
C PHE A 78 -0.67 11.76 -4.29
N LEU A 79 -0.50 11.17 -3.10
CA LEU A 79 0.36 10.02 -2.82
C LEU A 79 0.01 8.66 -3.47
N PRO A 80 -1.25 8.29 -3.77
CA PRO A 80 -1.55 7.05 -4.48
C PRO A 80 -1.45 7.21 -6.00
N LEU A 81 -1.45 8.43 -6.54
CA LEU A 81 -1.28 8.66 -7.96
C LEU A 81 0.18 8.42 -8.39
N ILE A 82 1.16 9.04 -7.73
CA ILE A 82 2.57 8.95 -8.14
C ILE A 82 3.07 7.50 -8.30
N PRO A 83 2.86 6.59 -7.33
CA PRO A 83 3.35 5.22 -7.43
C PRO A 83 2.60 4.40 -8.48
N LEU A 84 1.31 4.68 -8.68
CA LEU A 84 0.47 3.97 -9.64
C LEU A 84 0.79 4.41 -11.07
N PHE A 85 0.93 5.71 -11.31
CA PHE A 85 1.38 6.25 -12.59
C PHE A 85 2.81 5.81 -12.91
N ALA A 86 3.74 5.85 -11.95
CA ALA A 86 5.09 5.36 -12.17
C ALA A 86 5.10 3.86 -12.54
N GLY A 87 4.35 3.03 -11.81
CA GLY A 87 4.23 1.60 -12.10
C GLY A 87 3.55 1.29 -13.43
N LEU A 88 2.47 2.00 -13.76
CA LEU A 88 1.74 1.85 -15.03
C LEU A 88 2.53 2.37 -16.22
N SER A 89 3.22 3.50 -16.11
CA SER A 89 4.09 4.03 -17.16
C SER A 89 5.27 3.10 -17.42
N ALA A 90 5.90 2.57 -16.38
CA ALA A 90 6.98 1.58 -16.53
C ALA A 90 6.48 0.29 -17.19
N LEU A 91 5.29 -0.19 -16.80
CA LEU A 91 4.68 -1.37 -17.40
C LEU A 91 4.25 -1.14 -18.86
N GLY A 92 3.69 0.03 -19.17
CA GLY A 92 3.29 0.43 -20.52
C GLY A 92 4.49 0.58 -21.47
N ALA A 93 5.59 1.16 -20.99
CA ALA A 93 6.84 1.26 -21.74
C ALA A 93 7.47 -0.12 -22.01
N LEU A 94 7.39 -1.04 -21.04
CA LEU A 94 7.86 -2.42 -21.21
C LEU A 94 7.00 -3.21 -22.23
N ALA A 95 5.67 -3.04 -22.19
CA ALA A 95 4.75 -3.82 -23.02
C ALA A 95 4.56 -3.27 -24.45
N GLY A 96 4.76 -1.98 -24.67
CA GLY A 96 4.36 -1.29 -25.92
C GLY A 96 5.49 -0.90 -26.88
N GLY A 97 6.77 -1.12 -26.54
CA GLY A 97 7.90 -0.66 -27.37
C GLY A 97 7.90 0.86 -27.61
N ALA A 98 8.61 1.34 -28.65
CA ALA A 98 8.80 2.77 -28.92
C ALA A 98 7.49 3.56 -29.09
N ALA A 99 6.42 2.94 -29.61
CA ALA A 99 5.09 3.54 -29.73
C ALA A 99 4.41 3.77 -28.37
N GLY A 100 4.63 2.86 -27.41
CA GLY A 100 4.17 3.03 -26.03
C GLY A 100 4.86 4.21 -25.35
N VAL A 101 6.16 4.39 -25.57
CA VAL A 101 6.92 5.51 -25.00
C VAL A 101 6.38 6.86 -25.50
N ALA A 102 6.14 7.02 -26.80
CA ALA A 102 5.65 8.29 -27.35
C ALA A 102 4.28 8.71 -26.74
N LYS A 103 3.36 7.75 -26.60
CA LYS A 103 2.05 7.98 -25.97
C LYS A 103 2.19 8.30 -24.48
N THR A 104 3.07 7.59 -23.77
CA THR A 104 3.33 7.88 -22.34
C THR A 104 3.90 9.27 -22.10
N VAL A 105 4.71 9.82 -23.01
CA VAL A 105 5.26 11.18 -22.87
C VAL A 105 4.16 12.23 -23.00
N VAL A 106 3.23 12.06 -23.93
CA VAL A 106 2.08 12.97 -24.09
C VAL A 106 1.15 12.88 -22.89
N ASP A 107 0.84 11.66 -22.43
CA ASP A 107 0.00 11.43 -21.27
C ASP A 107 0.66 11.97 -19.97
N ALA A 108 1.97 11.86 -19.84
CA ALA A 108 2.72 12.43 -18.72
C ALA A 108 2.68 13.96 -18.72
N LYS A 109 2.83 14.62 -19.88
CA LYS A 109 2.68 16.07 -19.99
C LYS A 109 1.26 16.53 -19.65
N ASN A 110 0.25 15.80 -20.09
CA ASN A 110 -1.14 16.09 -19.76
C ASN A 110 -1.43 15.86 -18.27
N ALA A 111 -0.86 14.82 -17.67
CA ALA A 111 -0.95 14.58 -16.24
C ALA A 111 -0.28 15.72 -15.45
N GLN A 112 0.92 16.15 -15.82
CA GLN A 112 1.60 17.29 -15.19
C GLN A 112 0.77 18.57 -15.21
N LYS A 113 0.12 18.89 -16.34
CA LYS A 113 -0.79 20.03 -16.43
C LYS A 113 -1.97 19.92 -15.47
N LYS A 114 -2.61 18.74 -15.42
CA LYS A 114 -3.70 18.49 -14.46
C LYS A 114 -3.24 18.61 -13.01
N LEU A 115 -2.01 18.18 -12.70
CA LEU A 115 -1.44 18.34 -11.35
C LEU A 115 -1.21 19.81 -10.99
N GLU A 116 -0.73 20.61 -11.94
CA GLU A 116 -0.55 22.02 -11.72
C GLU A 116 -1.90 22.75 -11.54
N GLU A 117 -2.91 22.35 -12.32
CA GLU A 117 -4.30 22.81 -12.15
C GLU A 117 -4.89 22.41 -10.80
N ASP A 118 -4.72 21.15 -10.38
CA ASP A 118 -5.15 20.67 -9.06
C ASP A 118 -4.44 21.43 -7.93
N MET A 119 -3.15 21.73 -8.08
CA MET A 119 -2.41 22.54 -7.13
C MET A 119 -2.94 23.98 -7.06
N ARG A 120 -3.25 24.60 -8.20
CA ARG A 120 -3.84 25.96 -8.24
C ARG A 120 -5.23 25.98 -7.63
N HIS A 121 -6.06 24.97 -7.93
CA HIS A 121 -7.39 24.81 -7.36
C HIS A 121 -7.34 24.57 -5.85
N ASN A 122 -6.43 23.71 -5.37
CA ASN A 122 -6.27 23.47 -3.93
C ASN A 122 -5.80 24.72 -3.18
N LYS A 123 -4.87 25.49 -3.75
CA LYS A 123 -4.49 26.80 -3.19
C LYS A 123 -5.67 27.76 -3.11
N ALA A 124 -6.51 27.82 -4.15
CA ALA A 124 -7.73 28.63 -4.13
C ALA A 124 -8.71 28.18 -3.03
N MET A 125 -8.88 26.87 -2.84
CA MET A 125 -9.71 26.31 -1.76
C MET A 125 -9.12 26.57 -0.36
N GLU A 126 -7.79 26.55 -0.22
CA GLU A 126 -7.11 26.91 1.04
C GLU A 126 -7.32 28.39 1.39
N HIS A 127 -7.36 29.29 0.40
CA HIS A 127 -7.71 30.69 0.63
C HIS A 127 -9.18 30.86 1.05
N ILE A 128 -10.12 30.13 0.45
CA ILE A 128 -11.55 30.17 0.82
C ILE A 128 -11.79 29.60 2.23
N GLY A 129 -11.00 28.61 2.66
CA GLY A 129 -11.04 28.03 4.00
C GLY A 129 -10.18 28.74 5.06
N SER A 130 -9.47 29.82 4.70
CA SER A 130 -8.50 30.48 5.57
C SER A 130 -9.18 31.15 6.78
N GLY A 131 -9.26 30.40 7.88
CA GLY A 131 -9.87 30.85 9.13
C GLY A 131 -10.67 29.77 9.83
N LEU A 132 -11.14 28.73 9.14
CA LEU A 132 -11.87 27.63 9.76
C LEU A 132 -10.90 26.56 10.27
N TYR A 133 -10.89 26.33 11.59
CA TYR A 133 -10.04 25.32 12.22
C TYR A 133 -10.80 24.51 13.27
N LEU A 134 -10.30 23.30 13.55
CA LEU A 134 -10.87 22.41 14.54
C LEU A 134 -10.24 22.65 15.92
N ARG A 135 -11.04 22.97 16.93
CA ARG A 135 -10.59 23.06 18.34
C ARG A 135 -11.18 21.91 19.14
N LYS A 136 -10.34 21.24 19.94
CA LYS A 136 -10.76 20.18 20.85
C LYS A 136 -11.71 20.74 21.91
N LYS A 137 -12.86 20.09 22.10
CA LYS A 137 -13.82 20.45 23.15
C LYS A 137 -13.49 19.74 24.47
N PRO A 138 -13.80 20.35 25.64
CA PRO A 138 -13.54 19.74 26.95
C PRO A 138 -14.26 18.40 27.15
N ARG A 139 -15.47 18.25 26.57
CA ARG A 139 -16.31 17.04 26.68
C ARG A 139 -16.00 15.97 25.61
N GLY A 140 -14.86 16.07 24.93
CA GLY A 140 -14.49 15.18 23.82
C GLY A 140 -14.99 15.67 22.46
N GLY A 141 -14.28 15.28 21.40
CA GLY A 141 -14.56 15.69 20.02
C GLY A 141 -13.88 17.00 19.59
N PHE A 142 -13.96 17.28 18.29
CA PHE A 142 -13.47 18.51 17.66
C PHE A 142 -14.67 19.35 17.20
N GLY A 143 -14.70 20.63 17.56
CA GLY A 143 -15.66 21.59 17.01
C GLY A 143 -15.02 22.42 15.91
N LEU A 144 -15.82 22.89 14.95
CA LEU A 144 -15.40 23.85 13.92
C LEU A 144 -15.43 25.28 14.51
N TYR A 145 -14.33 26.02 14.38
CA TYR A 145 -14.18 27.39 14.87
C TYR A 145 -13.66 28.29 13.75
N LEU A 146 -14.12 29.54 13.73
CA LEU A 146 -13.59 30.57 12.85
C LEU A 146 -12.59 31.43 13.63
N LYS A 147 -11.37 31.59 13.10
CA LYS A 147 -10.35 32.50 13.62
C LYS A 147 -10.86 33.94 13.38
N LYS A 148 -11.16 34.67 14.45
CA LYS A 148 -11.42 36.12 14.36
C LYS A 148 -10.13 36.80 13.91
N ASN A 149 -10.14 37.39 12.73
CA ASN A 149 -9.12 38.35 12.33
C ASN A 149 -9.47 39.66 13.05
N PHE A 150 -8.71 40.03 14.07
CA PHE A 150 -8.77 41.39 14.62
C PHE A 150 -8.13 42.31 13.57
N GLN A 151 -8.94 43.20 12.99
CA GLN A 151 -8.47 44.48 12.45
C GLN A 151 -8.52 45.50 13.57
#